data_AF-A0A821VZ59-F1
#
_entry.id   AF-A0A821VZ59-F1
#
_cell.length_a   1.000
_cell.length_b   1.000
_cell.length_c   1.000
_cell.angle_alpha   90.00
_cell.angle_beta   90.00
_cell.angle_gamma   90.00
#
_symmetry.space_group_name_H-M   'P 1'
#
loop_
_entity.id
_entity.type
_entity.pdbx_description
1 polymer ?
#
loop_
_entity_poly.entity_id
_entity_poly.type
_entity_poly.pdbx_seq_one_letter_code
_entity_poly.pdbx_strand_id
1 'polypeptide(L)'
;GILNNVTFRNIIAKGEQGIIVRGNISILQNIHFENISLVINRWSNVTEHPSHDYRPSQEPQMSWAEVDGIFALDINEFYLQDINIEFNQPKQYYYGQCLNLSNITQM
;
A
#
# COMPACT_ATOMS: atom_id res chain seq x y z
N GLY A 1 17.46 12.80 -4.27
CA GLY A 1 17.20 12.40 -5.66
C GLY A 1 15.74 12.02 -5.80
N ILE A 2 15.17 12.12 -7.00
CA ILE A 2 13.78 11.71 -7.26
C ILE A 2 13.78 10.21 -7.58
N LEU A 3 13.03 9.42 -6.81
CA LEU A 3 12.85 7.99 -7.09
C LEU A 3 11.91 7.86 -8.30
N ASN A 4 12.41 7.22 -9.36
CA ASN A 4 11.69 7.04 -10.61
C ASN A 4 12.00 5.67 -11.25
N ASN A 5 11.09 5.18 -12.09
CA ASN A 5 11.25 3.98 -12.90
C ASN A 5 11.61 2.73 -12.06
N VAL A 6 10.71 2.38 -11.14
CA VAL A 6 10.89 1.25 -10.22
C VAL A 6 9.83 0.20 -10.51
N THR A 7 10.27 -1.05 -10.67
CA THR A 7 9.38 -2.20 -10.88
C THR A 7 9.57 -3.22 -9.76
N PHE A 8 8.46 -3.57 -9.12
CA PHE A 8 8.34 -4.71 -8.22
C PHE A 8 7.65 -5.83 -8.98
N ARG A 9 8.32 -7.00 -9.11
CA ARG A 9 7.80 -8.10 -9.92
C ARG A 9 7.94 -9.46 -9.23
N ASN A 10 6.96 -10.33 -9.43
CA ASN A 10 6.96 -11.73 -8.97
C ASN A 10 7.08 -11.85 -7.44
N ILE A 11 6.31 -11.05 -6.71
CA ILE A 11 6.35 -11.05 -5.25
C ILE A 11 5.20 -11.90 -4.71
N ILE A 12 5.53 -12.88 -3.88
CA ILE A 12 4.58 -13.62 -3.06
C ILE A 12 4.90 -13.31 -1.61
N ALA A 13 3.96 -12.72 -0.88
CA ALA A 13 4.19 -12.25 0.48
C ALA A 13 3.00 -12.51 1.40
N LYS A 14 3.28 -12.53 2.71
CA LYS A 14 2.30 -12.53 3.77
C LYS A 14 2.68 -11.45 4.79
N GLY A 15 1.75 -10.57 5.15
CA GLY A 15 2.03 -9.47 6.07
C GLY A 15 0.79 -8.99 6.82
N GLU A 16 0.99 -8.11 7.80
CA GLU A 16 -0.12 -7.44 8.50
C GLU A 16 -0.70 -6.29 7.68
N GLN A 17 0.06 -5.78 6.72
CA GLN A 17 -0.27 -4.62 5.91
C GLN A 17 -0.16 -4.94 4.42
N GLY A 18 -0.83 -4.09 3.65
CA GLY A 18 -0.81 -4.05 2.20
C GLY A 18 0.46 -3.48 1.58
N ILE A 19 0.33 -3.10 0.31
CA ILE A 19 1.34 -2.34 -0.42
C ILE A 19 1.14 -0.86 -0.10
N ILE A 20 2.18 -0.20 0.40
CA ILE A 20 2.17 1.23 0.73
C ILE A 20 3.25 1.92 -0.09
N VAL A 21 2.83 2.86 -0.95
CA VAL A 21 3.73 3.63 -1.82
C VAL A 21 3.47 5.10 -1.57
N ARG A 22 4.48 5.81 -1.10
CA ARG A 22 4.32 7.22 -0.73
C ARG A 22 5.56 8.05 -1.06
N GLY A 23 5.34 9.17 -1.76
CA GLY A 23 6.31 10.26 -1.83
C GLY A 23 6.37 11.04 -0.50
N ASN A 24 7.51 11.66 -0.20
CA ASN A 24 7.63 12.54 0.97
C ASN A 24 7.95 13.98 0.53
N ILE A 25 9.20 14.20 0.11
CA ILE A 25 9.69 15.52 -0.34
C ILE A 25 9.48 15.69 -1.86
N SER A 26 9.42 14.59 -2.60
CA SER A 26 9.28 14.55 -4.05
C SER A 26 8.21 13.55 -4.47
N ILE A 27 7.48 13.90 -5.53
CA ILE A 27 6.52 13.01 -6.19
C ILE A 27 7.28 11.84 -6.82
N LEU A 28 6.82 10.62 -6.52
CA LEU A 28 7.34 9.39 -7.14
C LEU A 28 6.89 9.33 -8.61
N GLN A 29 7.69 8.74 -9.49
CA GLN A 29 7.35 8.65 -10.92
C GLN A 29 7.54 7.25 -11.46
N ASN A 30 6.58 6.78 -12.26
CA ASN A 30 6.70 5.56 -13.05
C ASN A 30 7.02 4.33 -12.16
N ILE A 31 6.08 4.02 -11.26
CA ILE A 31 6.19 2.87 -10.33
C ILE A 31 5.25 1.76 -10.79
N HIS A 32 5.81 0.55 -10.92
CA HIS A 32 5.11 -0.62 -11.42
C HIS A 32 5.10 -1.74 -10.38
N PHE A 33 3.95 -2.36 -10.19
CA PHE A 33 3.79 -3.63 -9.49
C PHE A 33 3.21 -4.65 -10.46
N GLU A 34 3.92 -5.75 -10.64
CA GLU A 34 3.58 -6.77 -11.63
C GLU A 34 3.64 -8.18 -11.03
N ASN A 35 2.59 -8.97 -11.21
CA ASN A 35 2.51 -10.34 -10.72
C ASN A 35 2.79 -10.42 -9.21
N ILE A 36 1.89 -9.83 -8.42
CA ILE A 36 1.99 -9.78 -6.96
C ILE A 36 0.88 -10.60 -6.34
N SER A 37 1.22 -11.49 -5.40
CA SER A 37 0.27 -12.22 -4.57
C SER A 37 0.54 -11.93 -3.10
N LEU A 38 -0.40 -11.26 -2.44
CA LEU A 38 -0.26 -10.83 -1.05
C LEU A 38 -1.39 -11.41 -0.19
N VAL A 39 -1.02 -12.08 0.90
CA VAL A 39 -1.97 -12.48 1.94
C VAL A 39 -1.83 -11.53 3.11
N ILE A 40 -2.87 -10.72 3.35
CA ILE A 40 -2.94 -9.84 4.51
C ILE A 40 -3.57 -10.63 5.64
N ASN A 41 -2.80 -10.80 6.71
CA ASN A 41 -3.23 -11.47 7.91
C ASN A 41 -2.84 -10.67 9.13
N ARG A 42 -3.82 -10.34 9.97
CA ARG A 42 -3.60 -9.57 11.18
C ARG A 42 -3.28 -10.50 12.33
N TRP A 43 -2.09 -10.39 12.90
CA TRP A 43 -1.69 -11.17 14.08
C TRP A 43 -1.79 -10.34 15.36
N SER A 44 -1.75 -9.01 15.24
CA SER A 44 -1.80 -8.09 16.37
C SER A 44 -3.21 -7.50 16.64
N ASN A 45 -3.60 -7.48 17.92
CA ASN A 45 -4.87 -6.92 18.41
C ASN A 45 -4.87 -5.38 18.52
N VAL A 46 -3.85 -4.70 17.99
CA VAL A 46 -3.43 -3.39 18.50
C VAL A 46 -4.11 -2.20 17.84
N THR A 47 -4.79 -2.35 16.69
CA THR A 47 -5.50 -1.23 16.06
C THR A 47 -6.91 -1.63 15.66
N GLU A 48 -7.93 -0.97 16.19
CA GLU A 48 -9.33 -1.23 15.77
C GLU A 48 -9.59 -0.82 14.31
N HIS A 49 -8.62 -0.20 13.63
CA HIS A 49 -8.68 0.23 12.23
C HIS A 49 -7.36 -0.03 11.49
N PRO A 50 -7.36 0.06 10.14
CA PRO A 50 -6.15 -0.04 9.32
C PRO A 50 -5.15 1.06 9.69
N SER A 51 -3.86 0.76 9.68
CA SER A 51 -2.82 1.74 9.96
C SER A 51 -1.56 1.45 9.15
N HIS A 52 -0.95 2.50 8.63
CA HIS A 52 0.35 2.45 7.97
C HIS A 52 1.44 2.75 9.00
N ASP A 53 2.31 1.76 9.23
CA ASP A 53 3.46 1.90 10.11
C ASP A 53 4.70 2.23 9.28
N TYR A 54 5.18 3.46 9.40
CA TYR A 54 6.31 3.96 8.64
C TYR A 54 7.63 3.86 9.41
N ARG A 55 7.67 3.20 10.57
CA ARG A 55 8.88 3.22 11.41
C ARG A 55 10.02 2.38 10.79
N PRO A 56 11.27 2.88 10.83
CA PRO A 56 11.68 4.20 11.29
C PRO A 56 11.51 5.29 10.21
N SER A 57 10.76 6.37 10.50
CA SER A 57 10.61 7.54 9.63
C SER A 57 10.41 8.83 10.43
N GLN A 58 10.39 9.97 9.73
CA GLN A 58 9.96 11.25 10.30
C GLN A 58 8.44 11.24 10.55
N GLU A 59 7.97 12.02 11.53
CA GLU A 59 6.55 12.07 11.90
C GLU A 59 5.63 12.46 10.71
N PRO A 60 4.40 11.90 10.63
CA PRO A 60 3.85 10.88 11.53
C PRO A 60 4.45 9.50 11.26
N GLN A 61 4.95 8.85 12.31
CA GLN A 61 5.51 7.49 12.22
C GLN A 61 4.46 6.41 11.99
N MET A 62 3.21 6.71 12.29
CA MET A 62 2.06 5.85 12.04
C MET A 62 0.88 6.72 11.60
N SER A 63 0.16 6.32 10.55
CA SER A 63 -1.07 6.99 10.13
C SER A 63 -2.23 6.02 10.06
N TRP A 64 -3.43 6.47 10.44
CA TRP A 64 -4.66 5.75 10.13
C TRP A 64 -4.80 5.61 8.61
N ALA A 65 -5.22 4.44 8.18
CA ALA A 65 -5.46 4.14 6.78
C ALA A 65 -6.94 3.83 6.56
N GLU A 66 -7.42 4.14 5.36
CA GLU A 66 -8.78 3.78 4.96
C GLU A 66 -8.83 2.36 4.36
N VAL A 67 -7.67 1.81 3.97
CA VAL A 67 -7.55 0.50 3.31
C VAL A 67 -6.32 -0.25 3.80
N ASP A 68 -6.42 -1.58 3.82
CA ASP A 68 -5.30 -2.47 4.13
C ASP A 68 -4.67 -3.09 2.87
N GLY A 69 -5.24 -2.88 1.67
CA GLY A 69 -4.78 -3.54 0.43
C GLY A 69 -3.64 -2.79 -0.28
N ILE A 70 -3.95 -1.75 -1.04
CA ILE A 70 -2.96 -0.91 -1.73
C ILE A 70 -3.26 0.55 -1.44
N PHE A 71 -2.26 1.25 -0.93
CA PHE A 71 -2.27 2.68 -0.68
C PHE A 71 -1.16 3.35 -1.50
N ALA A 72 -1.53 4.34 -2.31
CA ALA A 72 -0.59 5.12 -3.09
C ALA A 72 -0.88 6.63 -2.93
N LEU A 73 0.15 7.40 -2.59
CA LEU A 73 0.08 8.85 -2.37
C LEU A 73 1.33 9.56 -2.93
N ASP A 74 1.15 10.78 -3.43
CA ASP A 74 2.23 11.63 -3.97
C ASP A 74 3.04 10.92 -5.07
N ILE A 75 2.30 10.38 -6.05
CA ILE A 75 2.84 9.58 -7.15
C ILE A 75 2.24 10.00 -8.49
N ASN A 76 3.09 10.06 -9.51
CA ASN A 76 2.70 10.18 -10.92
C ASN A 76 2.99 8.86 -11.62
N GLU A 77 2.07 8.38 -12.47
CA GLU A 77 2.21 7.13 -13.22
C GLU A 77 2.42 5.89 -12.31
N PHE A 78 1.32 5.39 -11.75
CA PHE A 78 1.29 4.21 -10.90
C PHE A 78 0.57 3.06 -11.61
N TYR A 79 1.28 1.94 -11.80
CA TYR A 79 0.80 0.80 -12.57
C TYR A 79 0.69 -0.44 -11.70
N LEU A 80 -0.46 -1.10 -11.79
CA LEU A 80 -0.77 -2.36 -11.15
C LEU A 80 -1.16 -3.35 -12.24
N GLN A 81 -0.42 -4.45 -12.34
CA GLN A 81 -0.72 -5.53 -13.28
C GLN A 81 -0.66 -6.87 -12.55
N ASP A 82 -1.69 -7.70 -12.74
CA ASP A 82 -1.75 -9.05 -12.18
C ASP A 82 -1.53 -9.08 -10.65
N ILE A 83 -2.38 -8.35 -9.92
CA ILE A 83 -2.32 -8.23 -8.46
C ILE A 83 -3.45 -9.05 -7.82
N ASN A 84 -3.08 -9.99 -6.95
CA ASN A 84 -3.99 -10.74 -6.09
C ASN A 84 -3.75 -10.38 -4.62
N ILE A 85 -4.79 -9.94 -3.91
CA ILE A 85 -4.74 -9.63 -2.48
C ILE A 85 -5.84 -10.41 -1.77
N GLU A 86 -5.43 -11.22 -0.79
CA GLU A 86 -6.33 -12.04 0.03
C GLU A 86 -6.29 -11.59 1.48
N PHE A 87 -7.46 -11.46 2.10
CA PHE A 87 -7.60 -11.11 3.51
C PHE A 87 -7.95 -12.37 4.32
N ASN A 88 -7.03 -12.84 5.16
CA ASN A 88 -7.19 -14.11 5.88
C ASN A 88 -7.75 -13.94 7.30
N GLN A 89 -8.79 -13.12 7.41
CA GLN A 89 -9.44 -12.72 8.67
C GLN A 89 -10.91 -12.35 8.41
N PRO A 90 -11.82 -12.46 9.40
CA PRO A 90 -13.21 -12.06 9.20
C PRO A 90 -13.28 -10.60 8.75
N LYS A 91 -14.09 -10.34 7.72
CA LYS A 91 -14.24 -9.02 7.13
C LYS A 91 -14.68 -8.02 8.19
N GLN A 92 -13.80 -7.11 8.57
CA GLN A 92 -14.13 -6.04 9.50
C GLN A 92 -14.97 -4.98 8.78
N TYR A 93 -15.81 -4.26 9.51
CA TYR A 93 -16.73 -3.27 8.93
C TYR A 93 -16.02 -2.13 8.19
N TYR A 94 -14.75 -1.90 8.51
CA TYR A 94 -13.87 -0.93 7.87
C TYR A 94 -13.07 -1.48 6.68
N TYR A 95 -13.17 -2.78 6.33
CA TYR A 95 -12.60 -3.34 5.10
C TYR A 95 -13.47 -3.01 3.88
N GLY A 96 -13.73 -1.72 3.67
CA GLY A 96 -14.61 -1.21 2.63
C GLY A 96 -13.99 -1.24 1.24
N GLN A 97 -12.67 -1.07 1.14
CA GLN A 97 -11.96 -0.91 -0.13
C GLN A 97 -10.57 -1.59 -0.07
N CYS A 98 -10.20 -2.30 -1.14
CA CYS A 98 -8.87 -2.91 -1.28
C CYS A 98 -7.86 -1.93 -1.91
N LEU A 99 -8.35 -0.87 -2.53
CA LEU A 99 -7.56 0.08 -3.31
C LEU A 99 -7.97 1.49 -2.89
N ASN A 100 -7.00 2.28 -2.41
CA ASN A 100 -7.17 3.71 -2.18
C ASN A 100 -6.09 4.47 -2.93
N LEU A 101 -6.56 5.28 -3.88
CA LEU A 101 -5.73 6.09 -4.76
C LEU A 101 -6.15 7.54 -4.58
N SER A 102 -5.22 8.38 -4.14
CA SER A 102 -5.45 9.82 -4.00
C SER A 102 -4.34 10.60 -4.69
N ASN A 103 -4.68 11.71 -5.33
CA ASN A 103 -3.76 12.57 -6.08
C ASN A 103 -2.98 11.85 -7.20
N ILE A 104 -3.62 10.90 -7.89
CA ILE A 104 -3.02 10.20 -9.04
C ILE A 104 -3.42 10.89 -10.34
N THR A 105 -2.43 11.23 -11.16
CA THR A 105 -2.67 11.67 -12.54
C THR A 105 -2.42 10.47 -13.46
N GLN A 106 -3.47 9.98 -14.13
CA GLN A 106 -3.34 9.00 -15.21
C GLN A 106 -3.20 9.77 -16.53
N MET A 107 -2.20 9.43 -17.33
CA MET A 107 -2.13 9.79 -18.76
C MET A 107 -2.08 8.52 -19.59
#